data_AF-A0A1X0VB45-F1
#
_entry.id   AF-A0A1X0VB45-F1
#
_cell.length_a   1.000
_cell.length_b   1.000
_cell.length_c   1.000
_cell.angle_alpha   90.00
_cell.angle_beta   90.00
_cell.angle_gamma   90.00
#
_symmetry.space_group_name_H-M   'P 1'
#
loop_
_entity.id
_entity.type
_entity.pdbx_description
1 polymer ?
#
loop_
_entity_poly.entity_id
_entity_poly.type
_entity_poly.pdbx_seq_one_letter_code
_entity_poly.pdbx_strand_id
1 'polypeptide(L)'
;MTLYIATHKPYIMPEDSDYQPIFVGAAQHDSVPDGYQSDAVGQNISTKNPNFNELTAIYWIRHNTDTPIVGLLHYRRYLGKKKGHNLSAILTESQTQELLKKADIILPQKRNYYIENQRDHYLHAHTAEPYN
;
A
#
# COMPACT_ATOMS: atom_id res chain seq x y z
N MET A 1 4.31 2.19 -15.20
CA MET A 1 3.65 2.43 -13.90
C MET A 1 3.76 1.14 -13.11
N THR A 2 3.87 1.21 -11.78
CA THR A 2 3.85 0.00 -10.96
C THR A 2 2.98 0.22 -9.73
N LEU A 3 1.97 -0.62 -9.56
CA LEU A 3 1.04 -0.58 -8.44
C LEU A 3 1.40 -1.71 -7.48
N TYR A 4 2.11 -1.38 -6.41
CA TYR A 4 2.55 -2.37 -5.44
C TYR A 4 1.40 -2.80 -4.52
N ILE A 5 1.31 -4.11 -4.26
CA ILE A 5 0.34 -4.69 -3.34
C ILE A 5 1.09 -5.21 -2.11
N ALA A 6 0.99 -4.50 -0.99
CA ALA A 6 1.60 -4.91 0.27
C ALA A 6 0.93 -6.16 0.83
N THR A 7 1.72 -7.22 1.01
CA THR A 7 1.33 -8.55 1.45
C THR A 7 2.27 -9.04 2.55
N HIS A 8 1.77 -9.84 3.50
CA HIS A 8 2.60 -10.55 4.49
C HIS A 8 2.37 -12.07 4.46
N LYS A 9 1.61 -12.54 3.46
CA LYS A 9 1.29 -13.93 3.18
C LYS A 9 0.81 -14.07 1.73
N PRO A 10 0.86 -15.28 1.14
CA PRO A 10 0.25 -15.52 -0.16
C PRO A 10 -1.23 -15.12 -0.18
N TYR A 11 -1.65 -14.49 -1.26
CA TYR A 11 -3.04 -14.09 -1.46
C TYR A 11 -3.39 -14.03 -2.95
N ILE A 12 -4.68 -13.96 -3.26
CA ILE A 12 -5.18 -13.80 -4.63
C ILE A 12 -4.79 -12.41 -5.13
N MET A 13 -4.03 -12.37 -6.21
CA MET A 13 -3.59 -11.12 -6.85
C MET A 13 -4.43 -10.80 -8.08
N PRO A 14 -4.57 -9.51 -8.45
CA PRO A 14 -5.06 -9.14 -9.77
C PRO A 14 -4.21 -9.78 -10.88
N GLU A 15 -4.85 -10.14 -11.98
CA GLU A 15 -4.17 -10.71 -13.16
C GLU A 15 -3.48 -9.62 -14.02
N ASP A 16 -3.84 -8.36 -13.83
CA ASP A 16 -3.27 -7.22 -14.55
C ASP A 16 -1.77 -7.06 -14.26
N SER A 17 -0.96 -6.88 -15.32
CA SER A 17 0.51 -6.83 -15.24
C SER A 17 1.08 -5.70 -14.40
N ASP A 18 0.31 -4.64 -14.17
CA ASP A 18 0.76 -3.45 -13.45
C ASP A 18 0.75 -3.63 -11.94
N TYR A 19 0.07 -4.67 -11.45
CA TYR A 19 -0.04 -4.98 -10.04
C TYR A 19 1.07 -5.92 -9.59
N GLN A 20 2.03 -5.40 -8.84
CA GLN A 20 3.17 -6.17 -8.34
C GLN A 20 2.99 -6.46 -6.84
N PRO A 21 2.79 -7.71 -6.41
CA PRO A 21 2.84 -8.02 -4.99
C PRO A 21 4.23 -7.71 -4.42
N ILE A 22 4.26 -7.01 -3.29
CA ILE A 22 5.45 -6.80 -2.46
C ILE A 22 5.22 -7.45 -1.09
N PHE A 23 6.14 -8.31 -0.69
CA PHE A 23 6.12 -9.03 0.57
C PHE A 23 6.82 -8.18 1.64
N VAL A 24 6.03 -7.61 2.55
CA VAL A 24 6.50 -6.71 3.60
C VAL A 24 6.98 -7.47 4.81
N GLY A 25 8.02 -6.96 5.47
CA GLY A 25 8.66 -7.65 6.59
C GLY A 25 9.36 -8.94 6.18
N ALA A 26 9.72 -9.08 4.90
CA ALA A 26 10.36 -10.27 4.35
C ALA A 26 11.63 -10.69 5.12
N ALA A 27 12.33 -9.75 5.77
CA ALA A 27 13.49 -10.03 6.61
C ALA A 27 13.18 -10.90 7.86
N GLN A 28 11.90 -11.11 8.19
CA GLN A 28 11.43 -11.95 9.29
C GLN A 28 10.84 -13.29 8.82
N HIS A 29 10.93 -13.59 7.53
CA HIS A 29 10.42 -14.82 6.94
C HIS A 29 11.56 -15.60 6.28
N ASP A 30 11.48 -16.93 6.36
CA ASP A 30 12.50 -17.82 5.77
C ASP A 30 12.50 -17.77 4.24
N SER A 31 11.36 -17.42 3.65
CA SER A 31 11.19 -17.35 2.20
C SER A 31 10.16 -16.30 1.79
N VAL A 32 10.26 -15.87 0.53
CA VAL A 32 9.31 -14.99 -0.14
C VAL A 32 8.57 -15.81 -1.19
N PRO A 33 7.23 -15.70 -1.31
CA PRO A 33 6.48 -16.44 -2.31
C PRO A 33 6.92 -16.12 -3.74
N ASP A 34 6.84 -17.10 -4.64
CA ASP A 34 7.19 -16.91 -6.05
C ASP A 34 6.37 -15.77 -6.69
N GLY A 35 7.06 -14.92 -7.44
CA GLY A 35 6.46 -13.75 -8.10
C GLY A 35 6.26 -12.53 -7.19
N TYR A 36 6.61 -12.61 -5.90
CA TYR A 36 6.50 -11.48 -4.98
C TYR A 36 7.83 -10.74 -4.89
N GLN A 37 7.77 -9.41 -4.92
CA GLN A 37 8.93 -8.57 -4.64
C GLN A 37 9.22 -8.61 -3.14
N SER A 38 10.45 -8.91 -2.74
CA SER A 38 10.85 -8.80 -1.34
C SER A 38 11.11 -7.34 -0.96
N ASP A 39 10.58 -6.87 0.16
CA ASP A 39 10.98 -5.57 0.73
C ASP A 39 12.33 -5.62 1.47
N ALA A 40 12.97 -6.79 1.55
CA ALA A 40 14.23 -7.03 2.29
C ALA A 40 15.48 -7.05 1.39
N VAL A 41 15.35 -6.79 0.10
CA VAL A 41 16.49 -6.71 -0.84
C VAL A 41 16.92 -5.27 -1.08
N GLY A 42 18.18 -5.05 -1.48
CA GLY A 42 18.69 -3.70 -1.72
C GLY A 42 18.62 -2.81 -0.48
N GLN A 43 18.40 -1.50 -0.67
CA GLN A 43 18.28 -0.56 0.44
C GLN A 43 16.91 -0.67 1.09
N ASN A 44 16.85 -1.12 2.34
CA ASN A 44 15.57 -1.42 2.99
C ASN A 44 15.54 -1.18 4.51
N ILE A 45 14.32 -1.25 5.05
CA ILE A 45 14.02 -1.25 6.50
C ILE A 45 13.06 -2.40 6.86
N SER A 46 13.13 -3.52 6.14
CA SER A 46 12.17 -4.65 6.28
C SER A 46 12.08 -5.18 7.72
N THR A 47 13.21 -5.22 8.44
CA THR A 47 13.26 -5.62 9.87
C THR A 47 12.40 -4.73 10.78
N LYS A 48 12.04 -3.52 10.34
CA LYS A 48 11.20 -2.57 11.09
C LYS A 48 9.70 -2.73 10.80
N ASN A 49 9.29 -3.68 9.95
CA ASN A 49 7.89 -3.94 9.64
C ASN A 49 6.95 -4.07 10.88
N PRO A 50 7.35 -4.63 12.04
CA PRO A 50 6.46 -4.75 13.19
C PRO A 50 5.97 -3.39 13.73
N ASN A 51 6.73 -2.32 13.46
CA ASN A 51 6.40 -0.96 13.87
C ASN A 51 5.97 -0.06 12.70
N PHE A 52 6.44 -0.36 11.48
CA PHE A 52 6.27 0.51 10.31
C PHE A 52 5.23 0.00 9.30
N ASN A 53 4.83 -1.28 9.38
CA ASN A 53 3.90 -1.93 8.45
C ASN A 53 4.24 -1.60 6.98
N GLU A 54 3.25 -1.24 6.16
CA GLU A 54 3.42 -0.96 4.73
C GLU A 54 4.39 0.20 4.41
N LEU A 55 4.83 0.99 5.40
CA LEU A 55 5.89 1.99 5.18
C LEU A 55 7.23 1.33 4.79
N THR A 56 7.47 0.06 5.14
CA THR A 56 8.67 -0.64 4.67
C THR A 56 8.65 -0.84 3.15
N ALA A 57 7.48 -1.11 2.56
CA ALA A 57 7.30 -1.14 1.11
C ALA A 57 7.56 0.23 0.49
N ILE A 58 7.00 1.32 1.04
CA ILE A 58 7.24 2.67 0.51
C ILE A 58 8.72 3.02 0.53
N TYR A 59 9.41 2.74 1.65
CA TYR A 59 10.84 2.96 1.77
C TYR A 59 11.60 2.16 0.71
N TRP A 60 11.29 0.87 0.55
CA TRP A 60 11.92 0.04 -0.46
C TRP A 60 11.68 0.60 -1.88
N ILE A 61 10.45 0.96 -2.22
CA ILE A 61 10.10 1.47 -3.55
C ILE A 61 10.87 2.75 -3.88
N ARG A 62 10.96 3.68 -2.91
CA ARG A 62 11.70 4.94 -3.05
C ARG A 62 13.17 4.74 -3.40
N HIS A 63 13.79 3.69 -2.86
CA HIS A 63 15.25 3.51 -2.93
C HIS A 63 15.71 2.51 -3.98
N ASN A 64 14.80 1.67 -4.49
CA ASN A 64 15.16 0.55 -5.36
C ASN A 64 14.43 0.57 -6.71
N THR A 65 13.65 1.62 -6.99
CA THR A 65 12.88 1.75 -8.22
C THR A 65 12.93 3.19 -8.75
N ASP A 66 12.76 3.33 -10.07
CA ASP A 66 12.73 4.60 -10.80
C ASP A 66 11.40 4.80 -11.54
N THR A 67 10.35 4.08 -11.12
CA THR A 67 9.04 4.12 -11.80
C THR A 67 8.42 5.52 -11.73
N PRO A 68 7.94 6.09 -12.84
CA PRO A 68 7.40 7.45 -12.87
C PRO A 68 6.04 7.57 -12.17
N ILE A 69 5.32 6.46 -12.03
CA ILE A 69 4.03 6.38 -11.34
C ILE A 69 4.09 5.17 -10.42
N VAL A 70 3.97 5.44 -9.12
CA VAL A 70 3.97 4.46 -8.05
C VAL A 70 2.60 4.41 -7.38
N GLY A 71 2.10 3.20 -7.15
CA GLY A 71 0.97 2.95 -6.26
C GLY A 71 1.36 2.03 -5.11
N LEU A 72 0.68 2.18 -3.97
CA LEU A 72 0.73 1.20 -2.88
C LEU A 72 -0.68 0.91 -2.40
N LEU A 73 -1.04 -0.36 -2.38
CA LEU A 73 -2.34 -0.87 -1.97
C LEU A 73 -2.15 -2.01 -0.99
N HIS A 74 -3.13 -2.23 -0.11
CA HIS A 74 -3.13 -3.38 0.79
C HIS A 74 -3.76 -4.58 0.06
N TYR A 75 -3.25 -5.80 0.30
CA TYR A 75 -3.66 -7.03 -0.41
C TYR A 75 -5.15 -7.38 -0.45
N ARG A 76 -5.98 -6.76 0.39
CA ARG A 76 -7.46 -6.92 0.41
C ARG A 76 -8.26 -5.66 0.11
N ARG A 77 -7.58 -4.52 -0.11
CA ARG A 77 -8.20 -3.19 -0.21
C ARG A 77 -7.57 -2.45 -1.37
N TYR A 78 -8.31 -2.44 -2.48
CA TYR A 78 -7.91 -1.84 -3.74
C TYR A 78 -8.73 -0.57 -4.00
N LEU A 79 -8.20 0.30 -4.86
CA LEU A 79 -8.99 1.40 -5.42
C LEU A 79 -9.87 0.86 -6.54
N GLY A 80 -11.11 1.34 -6.61
CA GLY A 80 -12.08 0.93 -7.62
C GLY A 80 -13.21 1.92 -7.73
N LYS A 81 -13.99 1.85 -8.81
CA LYS A 81 -15.13 2.76 -9.06
C LYS A 81 -16.31 2.51 -8.11
N LYS A 82 -16.41 1.30 -7.57
CA LYS A 82 -17.47 0.88 -6.63
C LYS A 82 -16.82 0.30 -5.38
N LYS A 83 -17.49 0.49 -4.23
CA LYS A 83 -17.09 -0.15 -2.98
C LYS A 83 -17.29 -1.66 -3.10
N GLY A 84 -16.30 -2.44 -2.70
CA GLY A 84 -16.37 -3.90 -2.72
C GLY A 84 -14.99 -4.56 -2.62
N HIS A 85 -14.98 -5.88 -2.64
CA HIS A 85 -13.77 -6.71 -2.60
C HIS A 85 -13.54 -7.50 -3.90
N ASN A 86 -14.35 -7.26 -4.93
CA ASN A 86 -14.23 -7.96 -6.19
C ASN A 86 -13.03 -7.41 -6.98
N LEU A 87 -12.07 -8.27 -7.29
CA LEU A 87 -10.88 -7.91 -8.07
C LEU A 87 -11.24 -7.44 -9.48
N SER A 88 -12.36 -7.88 -10.07
CA SER A 88 -12.79 -7.37 -11.37
C SER A 88 -13.31 -5.93 -11.35
N ALA A 89 -13.47 -5.33 -10.16
CA ALA A 89 -13.96 -3.96 -9.98
C ALA A 89 -12.87 -2.96 -9.57
N ILE A 90 -11.61 -3.39 -9.50
CA ILE A 90 -10.46 -2.51 -9.20
C ILE A 90 -10.15 -1.60 -10.39
N LEU A 91 -9.35 -0.56 -10.16
CA LEU A 91 -8.90 0.31 -11.24
C LEU A 91 -7.96 -0.46 -12.18
N THR A 92 -8.25 -0.42 -13.48
CA THR A 92 -7.32 -0.89 -14.51
C THR A 92 -6.23 0.13 -14.78
N GLU A 93 -5.19 -0.25 -15.53
CA GLU A 93 -4.15 0.67 -16.00
C GLU A 93 -4.76 1.92 -16.67
N SER A 94 -5.58 1.70 -17.70
CA SER A 94 -6.21 2.77 -18.46
C SER A 94 -7.04 3.70 -17.57
N GLN A 95 -7.79 3.15 -16.61
CA GLN A 95 -8.57 3.98 -15.69
C GLN A 95 -7.69 4.80 -14.75
N THR A 96 -6.58 4.22 -14.29
CA THR A 96 -5.61 4.90 -13.44
C THR A 96 -4.95 6.05 -14.19
N GLN A 97 -4.52 5.83 -15.43
CA GLN A 97 -3.93 6.88 -16.27
C GLN A 97 -4.93 8.00 -16.58
N GLU A 98 -6.20 7.68 -16.86
CA GLU A 98 -7.24 8.70 -17.08
C GLU A 98 -7.51 9.57 -15.83
N LEU A 99 -7.35 9.00 -14.63
CA LEU A 99 -7.44 9.75 -13.39
C LEU A 99 -6.21 10.64 -13.18
N LEU A 100 -5.01 10.14 -13.48
CA LEU A 100 -3.76 10.89 -13.35
C LEU A 100 -3.65 12.07 -14.34
N LYS A 101 -4.38 12.03 -15.47
CA LYS A 101 -4.53 13.20 -16.35
C LYS A 101 -5.25 14.37 -15.67
N LYS A 102 -5.98 14.13 -14.58
CA LYS A 102 -6.83 15.11 -13.89
C LYS A 102 -6.30 15.51 -12.52
N ALA A 103 -5.40 14.73 -11.93
CA ALA A 103 -4.85 14.96 -10.60
C ALA A 103 -3.49 14.26 -10.45
N ASP A 104 -2.60 14.83 -9.65
CA ASP A 104 -1.26 14.26 -9.41
C ASP A 104 -1.29 13.02 -8.49
N ILE A 105 -2.32 12.91 -7.64
CA ILE A 105 -2.43 11.85 -6.63
C ILE A 105 -3.85 11.29 -6.61
N ILE A 106 -3.97 9.96 -6.61
CA ILE A 106 -5.23 9.24 -6.46
C ILE A 106 -5.30 8.64 -5.05
N LEU A 107 -6.37 8.95 -4.32
CA LEU A 107 -6.61 8.44 -2.95
C LEU A 107 -8.05 7.93 -2.81
N PRO A 108 -8.35 7.10 -1.78
CA PRO A 108 -9.72 6.77 -1.42
C PRO A 108 -10.56 8.01 -1.10
N GLN A 109 -11.89 7.87 -1.14
CA GLN A 109 -12.80 8.91 -0.68
C GLN A 109 -12.50 9.31 0.77
N LYS A 110 -12.49 10.62 1.04
CA LYS A 110 -12.35 11.16 2.39
C LYS A 110 -13.39 10.55 3.32
N ARG A 111 -12.95 10.12 4.50
CA ARG A 111 -13.84 9.70 5.59
C ARG A 111 -14.25 10.92 6.40
N ASN A 112 -15.55 11.06 6.65
CA ASN A 112 -16.07 12.09 7.55
C ASN A 112 -16.17 11.52 8.96
N TYR A 113 -15.43 12.12 9.90
CA TYR A 113 -15.55 11.87 11.34
C TYR A 113 -16.48 12.94 11.93
N TYR A 114 -17.62 12.52 12.48
CA TYR A 114 -18.67 13.45 12.93
C TYR A 114 -18.67 13.68 14.45
N ILE A 115 -18.05 12.80 15.22
CA ILE A 115 -18.10 12.81 16.69
C ILE A 115 -16.97 13.68 17.27
N GLU A 116 -15.77 13.60 16.68
CA GLU A 116 -14.57 14.26 17.21
C GLU A 116 -13.57 14.54 16.08
N ASN A 117 -12.58 15.39 16.35
CA ASN A 117 -11.50 15.67 15.40
C ASN A 117 -10.42 14.55 15.43
N GLN A 118 -9.53 14.55 14.44
CA GLN A 118 -8.50 13.50 14.31
C GLN A 118 -7.53 13.43 15.51
N ARG A 119 -7.25 14.57 16.16
CA ARG A 119 -6.36 14.64 17.31
C ARG A 119 -7.00 13.94 18.50
N ASP A 120 -8.24 14.29 18.83
CA ASP A 120 -8.94 13.73 19.98
C ASP A 120 -9.18 12.22 19.79
N HIS A 121 -9.58 11.80 18.58
CA HIS A 121 -9.71 10.38 18.25
C HIS A 121 -8.39 9.60 18.45
N TYR A 122 -7.25 10.21 18.09
CA TYR A 122 -5.95 9.60 18.34
C TYR A 122 -5.66 9.48 19.84
N LEU A 123 -5.83 10.58 20.60
CA LEU A 123 -5.56 10.66 22.03
C LEU A 123 -6.46 9.74 22.89
N HIS A 124 -7.67 9.41 22.42
CA HIS A 124 -8.53 8.43 23.09
C HIS A 124 -8.08 6.99 22.89
N ALA A 125 -7.42 6.69 21.76
CA ALA A 125 -7.04 5.32 21.38
C ALA A 125 -5.57 4.99 21.66
N HIS A 126 -4.73 6.00 21.89
CA HIS A 126 -3.27 5.85 22.03
C HIS A 126 -2.74 6.68 23.19
N THR A 127 -1.51 6.40 23.61
CA THR A 127 -0.77 7.29 24.52
C THR A 127 -0.65 8.69 23.92
N ALA A 128 -0.53 9.72 24.77
CA ALA A 128 -0.53 11.11 24.31
C ALA A 128 0.67 11.49 23.41
N GLU A 129 1.73 10.68 23.38
CA GLU A 129 2.79 10.82 22.38
C GLU A 129 2.29 10.40 20.99
N PRO A 130 2.58 11.16 19.92
CA PRO A 130 3.60 12.20 19.79
C PRO A 130 3.09 13.65 19.95
N TYR A 131 1.87 13.86 20.46
CA TYR A 131 1.18 15.17 20.49
C TYR A 131 1.55 16.07 21.69
N ASN A 132 2.73 15.89 22.30
CA ASN A 132 3.20 16.72 23.41
C ASN A 132 3.22 18.22 23.05
#